data_AF-A0A967ABJ2-F1
#
_entry.id   AF-A0A967ABJ2-F1
#
_cell.length_a   1.000
_cell.length_b   1.000
_cell.length_c   1.000
_cell.angle_alpha   90.00
_cell.angle_beta   90.00
_cell.angle_gamma   90.00
#
_symmetry.space_group_name_H-M   'P 1'
#
loop_
_entity.id
_entity.type
_entity.pdbx_description
1 polymer ?
#
loop_
_entity_poly.entity_id
_entity_poly.type
_entity_poly.pdbx_seq_one_letter_code
_entity_poly.pdbx_strand_id
1 'polypeptide(L)' 'ADNEIGEFDLTQKDEEINPNAGDPNTEVIYYASEEDFEAGIPIINPENFFTSESPQTIYAEVVNTDNECPSST' A
#
# COMPACT_ATOMS: atom_id res chain seq x y z
N ALA A 1 4.94 -29.90 -0.74
CA ALA A 1 4.97 -28.77 0.18
C ALA A 1 4.40 -27.63 -0.62
N ASP A 2 3.13 -27.32 -0.38
CA ASP A 2 2.47 -26.19 -1.02
C ASP A 2 3.05 -24.96 -0.31
N ASN A 3 4.05 -24.32 -0.91
CA ASN A 3 4.34 -22.94 -0.54
C ASN A 3 3.08 -22.19 -0.98
N GLU A 4 2.31 -21.67 -0.03
CA GLU A 4 1.07 -20.89 -0.26
C GLU A 4 1.43 -19.49 -0.82
N ILE A 5 2.23 -19.48 -1.87
CA ILE A 5 2.52 -18.30 -2.69
C ILE A 5 1.34 -18.14 -3.65
N GLY A 6 0.57 -17.09 -3.43
CA GLY A 6 -0.66 -16.80 -4.16
C GLY A 6 -0.62 -15.38 -4.69
N GLU A 7 -1.45 -15.12 -5.70
CA GLU A 7 -1.77 -13.76 -6.11
C GLU A 7 -2.76 -13.17 -5.10
N PHE A 8 -2.41 -12.03 -4.54
CA PHE A 8 -3.24 -11.27 -3.62
C PHE A 8 -3.47 -9.88 -4.20
N ASP A 9 -4.73 -9.51 -4.27
CA ASP A 9 -5.13 -8.15 -4.57
C ASP A 9 -5.12 -7.33 -3.27
N LEU A 10 -4.10 -6.50 -3.12
CA LEU A 10 -3.93 -5.61 -1.97
C LEU A 10 -4.89 -4.42 -2.02
N THR A 11 -5.38 -4.03 -3.20
CA THR A 11 -6.33 -2.91 -3.36
C THR A 11 -7.69 -3.22 -2.75
N GLN A 12 -8.01 -4.50 -2.52
CA GLN A 12 -9.15 -4.88 -1.69
C GLN A 12 -9.08 -4.34 -0.25
N LYS A 13 -7.88 -3.95 0.22
CA LYS A 13 -7.68 -3.30 1.51
C LYS A 13 -7.67 -1.78 1.42
N ASP A 14 -7.74 -1.20 0.23
CA ASP A 14 -7.71 0.25 0.04
C ASP A 14 -8.85 0.92 0.81
N GLU A 15 -10.08 0.42 0.70
CA GLU A 15 -11.23 0.94 1.47
C GLU A 15 -11.10 0.78 3.00
N GLU A 16 -10.33 -0.21 3.47
CA GLU A 16 -10.08 -0.45 4.89
C GLU A 16 -8.96 0.47 5.43
N ILE A 17 -7.93 0.71 4.63
CA ILE A 17 -6.74 1.49 4.99
C ILE A 17 -7.00 2.99 4.80
N ASN A 18 -7.68 3.34 3.71
CA ASN A 18 -8.10 4.68 3.35
C ASN A 18 -9.63 4.77 3.38
N PRO A 19 -10.23 5.27 4.48
CA PRO A 19 -11.68 5.49 4.53
C PRO A 19 -12.16 6.53 3.51
N ASN A 20 -11.23 7.26 2.86
CA ASN A 20 -11.49 8.19 1.76
C ASN A 20 -10.95 7.65 0.42
N ALA A 21 -10.91 6.33 0.20
CA ALA A 21 -10.47 5.69 -1.05
C ALA A 21 -11.10 6.27 -2.35
N GLY A 22 -12.26 6.92 -2.24
CA GLY A 22 -12.91 7.61 -3.36
C GLY A 22 -12.44 9.05 -3.61
N ASP A 23 -11.55 9.58 -2.76
CA ASP A 23 -11.02 10.93 -2.88
C ASP A 23 -9.82 10.91 -3.85
N PRO A 24 -9.87 11.64 -4.97
CA PRO A 24 -8.78 11.65 -5.96
C PRO A 24 -7.50 12.27 -5.41
N ASN A 25 -7.57 12.86 -4.21
CA ASN A 25 -6.45 13.47 -3.52
C ASN A 25 -5.82 12.53 -2.46
N THR A 26 -6.18 11.25 -2.48
CA THR A 26 -5.56 10.23 -1.63
C THR A 26 -5.16 9.03 -2.46
N GLU A 27 -3.97 8.50 -2.22
CA GLU A 27 -3.45 7.32 -2.88
C GLU A 27 -2.90 6.36 -1.82
N VAL A 28 -3.22 5.06 -1.92
CA VAL A 28 -2.65 4.03 -1.05
C VAL A 28 -1.48 3.37 -1.75
N ILE A 29 -0.32 3.44 -1.11
CA ILE A 29 0.94 2.87 -1.59
C ILE A 29 1.29 1.67 -0.71
N TYR A 30 1.55 0.52 -1.34
CA TYR A 30 1.90 -0.72 -0.63
C TYR A 30 3.40 -1.03 -0.76
N TYR A 31 3.96 -1.69 0.25
CA TYR A 31 5.38 -2.04 0.34
C TYR A 31 5.54 -3.47 0.83
N ALA A 32 6.46 -4.22 0.23
CA ALA A 32 6.62 -5.66 0.47
C ALA A 32 7.34 -5.99 1.78
N SER A 33 8.00 -5.00 2.41
CA SER A 33 8.76 -5.09 3.66
C SER A 33 8.98 -3.71 4.27
N GLU A 34 9.43 -3.68 5.53
CA GLU A 34 9.80 -2.42 6.21
C GLU A 34 10.98 -1.73 5.53
N GLU A 35 11.97 -2.49 5.04
CA GLU A 35 13.12 -1.93 4.32
C GLU A 35 12.69 -1.26 3.00
N ASP A 36 11.74 -1.85 2.26
CA ASP A 36 11.14 -1.24 1.08
C ASP A 36 10.37 0.04 1.43
N PHE A 37 9.65 0.06 2.56
CA PHE A 37 8.97 1.25 3.06
C PHE A 37 9.97 2.37 3.39
N GLU A 38 11.04 2.07 4.14
CA GLU A 38 12.09 3.05 4.48
C GLU A 38 12.89 3.51 3.25
N ALA A 39 13.07 2.63 2.27
CA ALA A 39 13.73 2.95 1.00
C ALA A 39 12.80 3.67 -0.01
N GLY A 40 11.50 3.73 0.26
CA GLY A 40 10.51 4.31 -0.67
C GLY A 40 10.36 3.49 -1.96
N ILE A 41 10.42 2.16 -1.86
CA ILE A 41 10.29 1.22 -2.98
C ILE A 41 8.87 0.59 -2.93
N PRO A 42 7.88 1.17 -3.63
CA PRO A 42 6.53 0.65 -3.59
C PRO A 42 6.35 -0.60 -4.46
N ILE A 43 5.31 -1.37 -4.13
CA ILE A 43 4.79 -2.45 -4.97
C ILE A 43 4.13 -1.83 -6.20
N ILE A 44 4.66 -2.13 -7.39
CA ILE A 44 4.19 -1.56 -8.66
C ILE A 44 2.79 -2.07 -9.06
N ASN A 45 2.44 -3.31 -8.70
CA ASN A 45 1.19 -3.95 -9.06
C ASN A 45 0.49 -4.53 -7.81
N PRO A 46 -0.15 -3.70 -6.98
CA PRO A 46 -0.83 -4.16 -5.76
C PRO A 46 -2.03 -5.06 -6.06
N GLU A 47 -2.67 -4.94 -7.23
CA GLU A 47 -3.80 -5.80 -7.67
C GLU A 47 -3.36 -7.25 -7.94
N ASN A 48 -2.08 -7.46 -8.31
CA ASN A 48 -1.54 -8.76 -8.69
C ASN A 48 -0.24 -9.03 -7.91
N PHE A 49 -0.27 -8.79 -6.60
CA PHE A 49 0.90 -8.99 -5.77
C PHE A 49 1.09 -10.47 -5.45
N PHE A 50 2.29 -10.99 -5.70
CA PHE A 50 2.64 -12.37 -5.34
C PHE A 50 3.39 -12.39 -4.02
N THR A 51 2.85 -13.11 -3.03
CA THR A 51 3.58 -13.32 -1.78
C THR A 51 4.80 -14.19 -2.05
N SER A 52 5.97 -13.77 -1.55
CA SER A 52 7.18 -14.58 -1.66
C SER A 52 7.32 -15.57 -0.50
N GLU A 53 6.68 -15.25 0.63
CA GLU A 53 6.69 -16.05 1.85
C GLU A 53 5.32 -15.99 2.55
N SER A 54 5.01 -17.00 3.35
CA SER A 54 3.74 -17.09 4.09
C SER A 54 4.01 -17.54 5.54
N PRO A 55 3.82 -16.69 6.55
CA PRO A 55 3.26 -15.33 6.50
C PRO A 55 4.28 -14.26 6.02
N GLN A 56 3.82 -13.31 5.21
CA GLN A 56 4.55 -12.10 4.82
C GLN A 56 3.81 -10.86 5.34
N THR A 57 4.55 -9.92 5.91
CA THR A 57 4.00 -8.63 6.36
C THR A 57 4.10 -7.61 5.24
N ILE A 58 2.97 -7.01 4.87
CA ILE A 58 2.89 -5.93 3.88
C ILE A 58 2.60 -4.63 4.61
N TYR A 59 3.30 -3.56 4.22
CA TYR A 59 3.11 -2.23 4.75
C TYR A 59 2.32 -1.40 3.75
N ALA A 60 1.46 -0.52 4.24
CA ALA A 60 0.67 0.38 3.40
C ALA A 60 0.69 1.79 3.97
N GLU A 61 0.80 2.77 3.09
CA GLU A 61 0.83 4.19 3.43
C GLU A 61 -0.24 4.91 2.62
N VAL A 62 -1.03 5.76 3.29
CA VAL A 62 -1.97 6.66 2.62
C VAL A 62 -1.28 7.98 2.40
N VAL A 63 -0.99 8.30 1.14
CA VAL A 63 -0.43 9.59 0.74
C VAL A 63 -1.57 10.47 0.30
N ASN A 64 -1.76 11.58 1.02
CA ASN A 64 -2.70 12.60 0.63
C ASN A 64 -1.99 13.63 -0.27
N THR A 65 -2.43 13.74 -1.52
CA THR A 65 -1.94 14.70 -2.52
C THR A 65 -2.65 16.06 -2.43
N ASP A 66 -3.69 16.19 -1.59
CA ASP A 66 -4.25 17.47 -1.14
C ASP A 66 -3.29 18.14 -0.14
N ASN A 67 -2.13 18.58 -0.63
CA ASN A 67 -1.22 19.40 0.17
C ASN A 67 -1.74 20.84 0.27
N GLU A 68 -3.01 21.04 0.64
CA GLU A 68 -3.48 22.31 1.22
C GLU A 68 -2.99 22.38 2.68
N CYS A 69 -1.68 22.55 2.85
CA CYS A 69 -1.13 23.12 4.08
C CYS A 69 -1.07 24.65 3.93
N PRO A 70 -2.12 25.42 4.27
CA PRO A 70 -1.92 26.83 4.56
C PRO A 70 -1.20 26.89 5.90
N SER A 71 0.13 26.88 5.86
CA SER A 71 0.92 27.45 6.94
C SER A 71 0.67 28.96 6.95
N SER A 72 -0.45 29.35 7.57
CA SER A 72 -0.73 30.76 7.79
C SER A 72 0.07 31.20 9.00
N THR A 73 1.04 32.05 8.70
CA THR A 73 1.86 32.88 9.60
C THR A 73 1.09 33.57 10.72
#